data_AF-A0A0G4NP13-F1
#
_entry.id   AF-A0A0G4NP13-F1
#
_cell.length_a   1.000
_cell.length_b   1.000
_cell.length_c   1.000
_cell.angle_alpha   90.00
_cell.angle_beta   90.00
_cell.angle_gamma   90.00
#
_symmetry.space_group_name_H-M   'P 1'
#
loop_
_entity.id
_entity.type
_entity.pdbx_description
1 polymer ?
#
loop_
_entity_poly.entity_id
_entity_poly.type
_entity_poly.pdbx_seq_one_letter_code
_entity_poly.pdbx_strand_id
1 'polypeptide(L)'
;MAVSDSSSAERLVVLASTRAVITLPDDSLVLTPATITLSPSTGRIVDIVHDVLPASSFPASTTYIDHGDKVLLPGLVDAHGKQFGGRVRETWVRGQKVFEFGGRGGGFVEGKPVGEAIVERRTM
;
A
#
# COMPACT_ATOMS: atom_id res chain seq x y z
N MET A 1 18.48 -25.98 -22.55
CA MET A 1 19.30 -26.22 -21.34
C MET A 1 19.10 -25.02 -20.44
N ALA A 2 18.53 -25.24 -19.26
CA ALA A 2 17.84 -24.23 -18.46
C ALA A 2 18.76 -23.10 -17.99
N VAL A 3 18.33 -21.85 -18.18
CA VAL A 3 18.84 -20.70 -17.42
C VAL A 3 18.22 -20.84 -16.03
N SER A 4 19.08 -21.10 -15.05
CA SER A 4 18.72 -21.16 -13.64
C SER A 4 18.17 -19.81 -13.20
N ASP A 5 16.87 -19.74 -12.96
CA ASP A 5 16.23 -18.64 -12.26
C ASP A 5 16.75 -18.66 -10.83
N SER A 6 17.75 -17.83 -10.54
CA SER A 6 18.20 -17.61 -9.17
C SER A 6 17.15 -16.73 -8.50
N SER A 7 16.05 -17.37 -8.09
CA SER A 7 15.07 -16.81 -7.17
C SER A 7 15.81 -16.50 -5.87
N SER A 8 16.37 -15.29 -5.76
CA SER A 8 16.72 -14.74 -4.47
C SER A 8 15.41 -14.63 -3.72
N ALA A 9 15.14 -15.58 -2.81
CA ALA A 9 13.95 -15.56 -1.97
C ALA A 9 13.85 -14.16 -1.36
N GLU A 10 12.84 -13.40 -1.79
CA GLU A 10 12.73 -12.00 -1.47
C GLU A 10 12.72 -11.85 0.06
N ARG A 11 13.61 -10.98 0.58
CA ARG A 11 13.63 -10.70 2.01
C ARG A 11 12.41 -9.86 2.35
N LEU A 12 11.43 -10.44 3.02
CA LEU A 12 10.24 -9.73 3.47
C LEU A 12 10.47 -9.01 4.81
N VAL A 13 9.68 -7.97 5.06
CA VAL A 13 9.48 -7.39 6.39
C VAL A 13 8.03 -7.57 6.77
N VAL A 14 7.76 -8.08 7.96
CA VAL A 14 6.40 -8.29 8.47
C VAL A 14 6.19 -7.46 9.72
N LEU A 15 5.10 -6.70 9.74
CA LEU A 15 4.63 -5.95 10.90
C LEU A 15 3.37 -6.64 11.43
N ALA A 16 3.40 -7.11 12.68
CA ALA A 16 2.24 -7.67 13.34
C ALA A 16 1.78 -6.75 14.48
N SER A 17 0.47 -6.60 14.64
CA SER A 17 -0.13 -5.90 15.77
C SER A 17 -1.54 -6.41 16.04
N THR A 18 -1.93 -6.43 17.31
CA THR A 18 -3.33 -6.64 17.71
C THR A 18 -4.23 -5.45 17.39
N ARG A 19 -3.65 -4.31 16.99
CA ARG A 19 -4.32 -3.05 16.70
C ARG A 19 -3.71 -2.37 15.47
N ALA A 20 -4.30 -2.59 14.30
CA ALA A 20 -3.93 -1.93 13.06
C ALA A 20 -5.15 -1.29 12.41
N VAL A 21 -5.00 -0.06 11.91
CA VAL A 21 -6.02 0.60 11.09
C VAL A 21 -5.81 0.21 9.64
N ILE A 22 -6.76 -0.52 9.08
CA ILE A 22 -6.75 -1.00 7.69
C ILE A 22 -7.82 -0.26 6.89
N THR A 23 -7.47 0.16 5.68
CA THR A 23 -8.41 0.70 4.70
C THR A 23 -9.07 -0.44 3.93
N LEU A 24 -10.40 -0.50 3.99
CA LEU A 24 -11.21 -1.47 3.28
C LEU A 24 -11.43 -1.06 1.81
N PRO A 25 -11.91 -1.97 0.93
CA PRO A 25 -12.16 -1.64 -0.47
C PRO A 25 -13.19 -0.53 -0.73
N ASP A 26 -14.03 -0.21 0.26
CA ASP A 26 -15.01 0.87 0.22
C ASP A 26 -14.49 2.20 0.83
N ASP A 27 -13.17 2.32 0.99
CA ASP A 27 -12.44 3.43 1.61
C ASP A 27 -12.75 3.66 3.11
N SER A 28 -13.56 2.80 3.74
CA SER A 28 -13.76 2.85 5.19
C SER A 28 -12.51 2.34 5.94
N LEU A 29 -12.38 2.77 7.19
CA LEU A 29 -11.27 2.37 8.06
C LEU A 29 -11.79 1.42 9.14
N VAL A 30 -11.06 0.32 9.36
CA VAL A 30 -11.33 -0.62 10.45
C VAL A 30 -10.12 -0.77 11.36
N LEU A 31 -10.33 -0.81 12.68
CA LEU A 31 -9.32 -1.21 13.64
C LEU A 31 -9.43 -2.72 13.89
N THR A 32 -8.38 -3.46 13.56
CA THR A 32 -8.36 -4.93 13.64
C THR A 32 -6.97 -5.43 14.04
N PRO A 33 -6.84 -6.62 14.65
CA PRO A 33 -5.59 -7.36 14.60
C PRO A 33 -5.18 -7.55 13.13
N ALA A 34 -3.89 -7.38 12.85
CA ALA A 34 -3.38 -7.56 11.50
C ALA A 34 -1.90 -7.95 11.44
N THR A 35 -1.57 -8.63 10.35
CA THR A 35 -0.21 -8.90 9.90
C THR A 35 -0.02 -8.28 8.51
N ILE A 36 0.91 -7.34 8.40
CA ILE A 36 1.18 -6.57 7.19
C ILE A 36 2.54 -6.99 6.64
N THR A 37 2.56 -7.51 5.42
CA THR A 37 3.78 -7.97 4.74
C THR A 37 4.26 -6.91 3.74
N LEU A 38 5.53 -6.57 3.82
CA LEU A 38 6.20 -5.55 3.03
C LEU A 38 7.31 -6.19 2.19
N SER A 39 7.45 -5.71 0.95
CA SER A 39 8.60 -5.93 0.10
C SER A 39 9.57 -4.74 0.25
N PRO A 40 10.74 -4.90 0.89
CA PRO A 40 11.74 -3.85 0.98
C PRO A 40 12.36 -3.51 -0.38
N SER A 41 12.37 -4.46 -1.31
CA SER A 41 12.91 -4.25 -2.66
C SER A 41 12.08 -3.27 -3.47
N THR A 42 10.75 -3.30 -3.30
CA THR A 42 9.81 -2.41 -4.01
C THR A 42 9.26 -1.27 -3.16
N GLY A 43 9.40 -1.35 -1.84
CA GLY A 43 8.79 -0.41 -0.89
C GLY A 43 7.26 -0.54 -0.79
N ARG A 44 6.69 -1.68 -1.18
CA ARG A 44 5.23 -1.90 -1.25
C ARG A 44 4.74 -2.84 -0.15
N ILE A 45 3.50 -2.61 0.29
CA ILE A 45 2.70 -3.62 0.98
C ILE A 45 2.31 -4.68 -0.06
N VAL A 46 2.69 -5.93 0.18
CA VAL A 46 2.42 -7.06 -0.71
C VAL A 46 1.25 -7.92 -0.23
N ASP A 47 0.98 -7.93 1.08
CA ASP A 47 -0.15 -8.64 1.66
C ASP A 47 -0.60 -8.03 3.01
N ILE A 48 -1.88 -8.20 3.34
CA ILE A 48 -2.48 -7.80 4.62
C ILE A 48 -3.44 -8.92 5.05
N VAL A 49 -3.16 -9.52 6.21
CA VAL A 49 -4.05 -10.50 6.86
C VAL A 49 -4.69 -9.86 8.08
N HIS A 50 -6.01 -9.98 8.23
CA HIS A 50 -6.79 -9.43 9.35
C HIS A 50 -6.73 -10.35 10.59
N ASP A 51 -5.52 -10.81 10.92
CA ASP A 51 -5.21 -11.60 12.11
C ASP A 51 -3.70 -11.48 12.41
N VAL A 52 -3.28 -11.84 13.62
CA VAL A 52 -1.86 -11.92 13.98
C VAL A 52 -1.33 -13.31 13.66
N LEU A 53 -0.57 -13.41 12.57
CA LEU A 53 0.10 -14.64 12.16
C LEU A 53 1.45 -14.77 12.87
N PRO A 54 1.82 -15.98 13.34
CA PRO A 54 3.11 -16.19 13.98
C PRO A 54 4.27 -16.04 12.98
N ALA A 55 5.45 -15.68 13.48
CA ALA A 55 6.66 -15.56 12.66
C ALA A 55 7.00 -16.83 11.86
N SER A 56 6.60 -18.01 12.36
CA SER A 56 6.77 -19.30 11.68
C SER A 56 5.95 -19.47 10.40
N SER A 57 4.95 -18.62 10.18
CA SER A 57 4.16 -18.61 8.93
C SER A 57 4.90 -17.97 7.76
N PHE A 58 6.09 -17.41 7.99
CA PHE A 58 6.88 -16.70 6.99
C PHE A 58 8.23 -17.39 6.75
N PRO A 59 8.86 -17.19 5.57
CA PRO A 59 10.21 -17.69 5.32
C PRO A 59 11.21 -17.23 6.38
N ALA A 60 12.20 -18.08 6.70
CA ALA A 60 13.21 -17.79 7.73
C ALA A 60 14.07 -16.54 7.44
N SER A 61 14.08 -16.04 6.20
CA SER A 61 14.73 -14.79 5.81
C SER A 61 13.95 -13.53 6.19
N THR A 62 12.71 -13.66 6.70
CA THR A 62 11.81 -12.56 7.00
C THR A 62 12.24 -11.83 8.28
N THR A 63 12.28 -10.50 8.21
CA THR A 63 12.35 -9.67 9.43
C THR A 63 10.93 -9.50 9.99
N TYR A 64 10.61 -10.20 11.07
CA TYR A 64 9.31 -10.11 11.73
C TYR A 64 9.37 -9.15 12.92
N ILE A 65 8.44 -8.20 12.98
CA ILE A 65 8.36 -7.17 14.03
C ILE A 65 6.96 -7.24 14.66
N ASP A 66 6.90 -7.71 15.90
CA ASP A 66 5.66 -7.69 16.69
C ASP A 66 5.54 -6.38 17.48
N HIS A 67 4.50 -5.62 17.18
CA HIS A 67 4.18 -4.37 17.87
C HIS A 67 3.21 -4.56 19.05
N GLY A 68 2.71 -5.78 19.29
CA GLY A 68 1.86 -6.11 20.42
C GLY A 68 0.54 -5.32 20.41
N ASP A 69 0.36 -4.48 21.42
CA ASP A 69 -0.83 -3.64 21.63
C ASP A 69 -0.70 -2.20 21.09
N LYS A 70 0.43 -1.89 20.43
CA LYS A 70 0.63 -0.58 19.78
C LYS A 70 -0.21 -0.48 18.52
N VAL A 71 -0.76 0.71 18.29
CA VAL A 71 -1.55 0.97 17.09
C VAL A 71 -0.65 1.19 15.88
N LEU A 72 -0.84 0.40 14.83
CA LEU A 72 -0.31 0.69 13.49
C LEU A 72 -1.32 1.53 12.72
N LEU A 73 -0.88 2.68 12.22
CA LEU A 73 -1.70 3.62 11.44
C LEU A 73 -1.12 3.81 10.05
N PRO A 74 -1.96 4.01 9.02
CA PRO A 74 -1.51 4.57 7.76
C PRO A 74 -0.77 5.91 7.99
N GLY A 75 0.24 6.19 7.16
CA GLY A 75 0.93 7.47 7.21
C GLY A 75 -0.05 8.62 6.99
N LEU A 76 -0.10 9.56 7.94
CA LEU A 76 -0.94 10.75 7.83
C LEU A 76 -0.36 11.71 6.80
N VAL A 77 -1.20 12.24 5.92
CA VAL A 77 -0.84 13.26 4.93
C VAL A 77 -1.65 14.51 5.20
N ASP A 78 -0.95 15.63 5.45
CA ASP A 78 -1.58 16.95 5.57
C ASP A 78 -1.62 17.64 4.20
N ALA A 79 -2.83 17.84 3.69
CA ALA A 79 -3.10 18.56 2.45
C ALA A 79 -3.77 19.93 2.70
N HIS A 80 -3.90 20.37 3.95
CA HIS A 80 -4.60 21.60 4.28
C HIS A 80 -3.77 22.82 3.85
N GLY A 81 -4.34 23.65 2.96
CA GLY A 81 -3.77 24.94 2.55
C GLY A 81 -2.59 24.90 1.58
N LYS A 82 -2.09 23.71 1.20
CA LYS A 82 -0.99 23.57 0.23
C LYS A 82 -1.52 23.22 -1.16
N GLN A 83 -1.32 24.11 -2.12
CA GLN A 83 -1.35 23.72 -3.52
C GLN A 83 -0.06 22.97 -3.83
N PHE A 84 -0.15 21.66 -4.02
CA PHE A 84 0.96 20.89 -4.54
C PHE A 84 1.21 21.33 -5.99
N GLY A 85 2.24 22.13 -6.22
CA GLY A 85 2.70 22.48 -7.57
C GLY A 85 3.33 21.29 -8.31
N GLY A 86 3.58 20.19 -7.60
CA GLY A 86 3.97 18.92 -8.19
C GLY A 86 2.81 18.28 -8.92
N ARG A 87 3.05 17.89 -10.18
CA ARG A 87 2.12 17.04 -10.93
C ARG A 87 2.50 15.59 -10.72
N VAL A 88 1.52 14.74 -10.41
CA VAL A 88 1.71 13.29 -10.35
C VAL A 88 2.31 12.85 -11.69
N ARG A 89 3.50 12.26 -11.67
CA ARG A 89 4.16 11.72 -12.86
C ARG A 89 3.63 10.34 -13.20
N GLU A 90 3.43 9.51 -12.19
CA GLU A 90 2.88 8.17 -12.32
C GLU A 90 2.08 7.80 -11.07
N THR A 91 1.02 7.01 -11.23
CA THR A 91 0.32 6.38 -10.11
C THR A 91 0.39 4.87 -10.29
N TRP A 92 0.72 4.17 -9.21
CA TRP A 92 0.80 2.72 -9.18
C TRP A 92 -0.12 2.18 -8.10
N VAL A 93 -0.94 1.19 -8.45
CA VAL A 93 -1.85 0.51 -7.51
C VAL A 93 -1.54 -0.98 -7.58
N ARG A 94 -1.16 -1.57 -6.43
CA ARG A 94 -0.92 -3.02 -6.26
C ARG A 94 0.00 -3.66 -7.31
N GLY A 95 1.11 -3.03 -7.67
CA GLY A 95 1.97 -3.59 -8.72
C GLY A 95 1.86 -2.88 -10.06
N GLN A 96 0.66 -2.37 -10.37
CA GLN A 96 0.27 -1.98 -11.71
C GLN A 96 0.27 -0.46 -11.89
N LYS A 97 0.88 0.03 -12.98
CA LYS A 97 0.82 1.45 -13.33
C LYS A 97 -0.60 1.77 -13.80
N VAL A 98 -1.31 2.63 -13.09
CA VAL A 98 -2.68 3.05 -13.43
C VAL A 98 -2.74 4.46 -14.01
N PHE A 99 -1.70 5.27 -13.79
CA PHE A 99 -1.59 6.62 -14.35
C PHE A 99 -0.16 6.95 -14.78
N GLU A 100 -0.03 7.73 -15.85
CA GLU A 100 1.19 8.31 -16.39
C GLU A 100 0.92 9.70 -16.95
N PHE A 101 1.71 10.69 -16.51
CA PHE A 101 1.54 12.06 -16.93
C PHE A 101 1.87 12.26 -18.42
N GLY A 102 0.89 12.72 -19.20
CA GLY A 102 1.02 12.88 -20.64
C GLY A 102 0.73 11.61 -21.45
N GLY A 103 0.35 10.52 -20.79
CA GLY A 103 -0.10 9.29 -21.44
C GLY A 103 -1.41 9.47 -22.21
N ARG A 104 -1.74 8.49 -23.06
CA ARG A 104 -3.03 8.43 -23.77
C ARG A 104 -4.20 8.35 -22.78
N GLY A 105 -5.41 8.70 -23.22
CA GLY A 105 -6.61 8.60 -22.37
C GLY A 105 -6.64 9.56 -21.16
N GLY A 106 -5.94 10.69 -21.23
CA GLY A 106 -5.81 11.62 -20.10
C GLY A 106 -4.79 11.19 -19.05
N GLY A 107 -3.93 10.22 -19.39
CA GLY A 107 -2.89 9.69 -18.53
C GLY A 107 -3.27 8.39 -17.83
N PHE A 108 -4.50 7.89 -17.95
CA PHE A 108 -4.88 6.61 -17.33
C PHE A 108 -4.51 5.44 -18.24
N VAL A 109 -3.77 4.48 -17.68
CA VAL A 109 -3.24 3.34 -18.43
C VAL A 109 -4.33 2.31 -18.73
N GLU A 110 -5.32 2.15 -17.84
CA GLU A 110 -6.35 1.10 -17.96
C GLU A 110 -7.72 1.55 -17.40
N GLY A 111 -8.41 2.42 -18.14
CA GLY A 111 -9.78 2.86 -17.83
C GLY A 111 -9.92 4.35 -17.50
N LYS A 112 -11.15 4.80 -17.24
CA LYS A 112 -11.39 6.16 -16.73
C LYS A 112 -11.23 6.16 -15.21
N PRO A 113 -10.70 7.24 -14.61
CA PRO A 113 -10.72 7.38 -13.15
C PRO A 113 -12.17 7.27 -12.67
N VAL A 114 -12.38 6.38 -11.70
CA VAL A 114 -13.63 6.23 -10.96
C VAL A 114 -13.38 6.68 -9.52
N GLY A 115 -14.32 7.43 -8.96
CA GLY A 115 -14.19 8.02 -7.62
C GLY A 115 -14.74 9.44 -7.58
N GLU A 116 -15.47 9.77 -6.52
CA GLU A 116 -15.91 11.12 -6.24
C GLU A 116 -14.86 11.83 -5.40
N ALA A 117 -14.53 13.06 -5.75
CA ALA A 117 -13.60 13.85 -4.96
C ALA A 117 -14.24 14.10 -3.59
N ILE A 118 -13.59 13.68 -2.49
CA ILE A 118 -14.05 13.89 -1.11
C ILE A 118 -13.84 15.36 -0.68
N VAL A 119 -13.75 16.28 -1.64
CA VAL A 119 -13.60 17.71 -1.40
C VAL A 119 -14.88 18.41 -1.82
N GLU A 120 -15.38 19.26 -0.92
CA GLU A 120 -16.53 20.12 -1.18
C GLU A 120 -16.27 20.99 -2.42
N ARG A 121 -17.25 21.05 -3.33
CA ARG A 121 -17.22 21.91 -4.51
C ARG A 121 -17.39 23.37 -4.06
N ARG A 122 -16.34 24.18 -4.16
CA ARG A 122 -16.43 25.63 -3.92
C ARG A 122 -17.33 26.28 -4.97
N THR A 123 -18.38 26.96 -4.52
CA THR A 123 -19.17 27.88 -5.34
C THR A 123 -18.52 29.26 -5.32
N MET A 124 -18.56 29.95 -6.46
CA MET A 124 -18.19 31.38 -6.58
C MET A 124 -19.36 32.25 -6.19
#